data_AF-A0A962UG72-F1
#
_entry.id   AF-A0A962UG72-F1
#
_cell.length_a   1.000
_cell.length_b   1.000
_cell.length_c   1.000
_cell.angle_alpha   90.00
_cell.angle_beta   90.00
_cell.angle_gamma   90.00
#
_symmetry.space_group_name_H-M   'P 1'
#
loop_
_entity.id
_entity.type
_entity.pdbx_description
1 polymer ?
#
loop_
_entity_poly.entity_id
_entity_poly.type
_entity_poly.pdbx_seq_one_letter_code
_entity_poly.pdbx_strand_id
1 'polypeptide(L)'
;YMFTHPGKKLLFMGTEFGQGNEWNSANPIDWWVLQYDFHRGLKQLVTDLNRLYHSDPVLHHYEFEWQGFEWIDCHDAEQSILSYQRKKDDDFLVVVVNFTPVPRQSYRIGVPRAGRYTEIFNSDSHYYAGSGVGNGGIDLIAEERPWMEHPYSITITVPPLGGLVLRPEPLPEPVLTTTALGELLADTTIGEEPLTEPAAKPLASTAPDAVEEEELAQPE
;
A
#
# COMPACT_ATOMS: atom_id res chain seq x y z
N TYR A 1 17.39 2.12 -3.64
CA TYR A 1 17.28 3.58 -3.50
C TYR A 1 16.74 4.27 -4.76
N MET A 2 17.47 4.29 -5.88
CA MET A 2 17.00 5.00 -7.09
C MET A 2 15.59 4.60 -7.55
N PHE A 3 15.29 3.30 -7.61
CA PHE A 3 13.97 2.79 -8.03
C PHE A 3 12.84 3.07 -7.02
N THR A 4 13.17 3.19 -5.73
CA THR A 4 12.21 3.36 -4.65
C THR A 4 11.99 4.82 -4.26
N HIS A 5 12.92 5.71 -4.58
CA HIS A 5 12.77 7.16 -4.42
C HIS A 5 11.68 7.72 -5.37
N PRO A 6 11.00 8.82 -5.06
CA PRO A 6 10.09 9.47 -6.01
C PRO A 6 10.79 9.94 -7.29
N GLY A 7 10.09 9.88 -8.43
CA GLY A 7 10.55 10.36 -9.74
C GLY A 7 10.90 9.25 -10.73
N LYS A 8 10.84 9.53 -12.04
CA LYS A 8 11.08 8.53 -13.10
C LYS A 8 12.53 8.04 -13.16
N LYS A 9 12.73 6.83 -13.68
CA LYS A 9 14.01 6.11 -13.66
C LYS A 9 14.67 6.13 -15.03
N LEU A 10 15.97 6.41 -15.06
CA LEU A 10 16.78 6.33 -16.27
C LEU A 10 18.13 5.72 -15.89
N LEU A 11 18.51 4.65 -16.58
CA LEU A 11 19.84 4.03 -16.53
C LEU A 11 20.40 4.00 -17.95
N PHE A 12 21.69 4.31 -18.10
CA PHE A 12 22.37 4.25 -19.38
C PHE A 12 22.87 2.83 -19.65
N MET A 13 22.96 2.44 -20.93
CA MET A 13 23.42 1.11 -21.34
C MET A 13 24.82 0.79 -20.77
N GLY A 14 24.99 -0.44 -20.30
CA GLY A 14 26.20 -0.90 -19.62
C GLY A 14 26.14 -0.81 -18.10
N THR A 15 25.31 0.09 -17.54
CA THR A 15 25.18 0.22 -16.08
C THR A 15 24.36 -0.90 -15.47
N GLU A 16 23.46 -1.52 -16.24
CA GLU A 16 22.54 -2.55 -15.77
C GLU A 16 23.22 -3.87 -15.40
N PHE A 17 24.42 -4.12 -15.90
CA PHE A 17 25.25 -5.28 -15.54
C PHE A 17 26.63 -4.85 -15.03
N GLY A 18 26.85 -3.55 -14.80
CA GLY A 18 28.08 -3.01 -14.21
C GLY A 18 29.29 -3.15 -15.11
N GLN A 19 29.25 -2.58 -16.32
CA GLN A 19 30.44 -2.49 -17.17
C GLN A 19 31.61 -1.84 -16.39
N GLY A 20 32.78 -2.49 -16.40
CA GLY A 20 33.93 -2.02 -15.65
C GLY A 20 34.64 -0.83 -16.29
N ASN A 21 34.80 -0.84 -17.61
CA ASN A 21 35.40 0.27 -18.36
C ASN A 21 34.40 1.41 -18.54
N GLU A 22 34.93 2.63 -18.66
CA GLU A 22 34.13 3.77 -19.08
C GLU A 22 33.49 3.54 -20.45
N TRP A 23 32.33 4.17 -20.67
CA TRP A 23 31.66 4.11 -21.95
C TRP A 23 32.50 4.80 -23.02
N ASN A 24 32.72 4.09 -24.14
CA ASN A 24 33.43 4.61 -25.30
C ASN A 24 32.51 4.50 -26.53
N SER A 25 32.20 5.63 -27.15
CA SER A 25 31.33 5.67 -28.33
C SER A 25 31.90 4.96 -29.56
N ALA A 26 33.21 4.77 -29.64
CA ALA A 26 33.88 4.06 -30.72
C ALA A 26 33.88 2.53 -30.56
N ASN A 27 33.64 2.03 -29.35
CA ASN A 27 33.69 0.61 -29.04
C ASN A 27 32.29 0.05 -28.71
N PRO A 28 32.04 -1.24 -28.99
CA PRO A 28 30.84 -1.89 -28.51
C PRO A 28 30.86 -2.02 -26.99
N ILE A 29 29.67 -2.21 -26.42
CA ILE A 29 29.47 -2.54 -25.02
C ILE A 29 30.15 -3.89 -24.68
N ASP A 30 30.73 -3.98 -23.48
CA ASP A 30 31.53 -5.12 -23.02
C ASP A 30 30.67 -6.34 -22.63
N TRP A 31 29.95 -6.94 -23.58
CA TRP A 31 29.02 -8.07 -23.32
C TRP A 31 29.67 -9.31 -22.68
N TRP A 32 30.98 -9.47 -22.85
CA TRP A 32 31.73 -10.60 -22.31
C TRP A 32 31.71 -10.66 -20.78
N VAL A 33 31.48 -9.53 -20.09
CA VAL A 33 31.43 -9.51 -18.61
C VAL A 33 30.26 -10.32 -18.03
N LEU A 34 29.22 -10.59 -18.83
CA LEU A 34 28.10 -11.46 -18.43
C LEU A 34 28.50 -12.93 -18.22
N GLN A 35 29.74 -13.29 -18.53
CA GLN A 35 30.30 -14.60 -18.19
C GLN A 35 30.62 -14.76 -16.69
N TYR A 36 30.75 -13.67 -15.94
CA TYR A 36 31.01 -13.68 -14.51
C TYR A 36 29.73 -13.53 -13.68
N ASP A 37 29.68 -14.21 -12.53
CA ASP A 37 28.49 -14.28 -11.69
C ASP A 37 28.02 -12.93 -11.13
N PHE A 38 28.94 -12.06 -10.70
CA PHE A 38 28.57 -10.74 -10.16
C PHE A 38 27.84 -9.85 -11.18
N HIS A 39 28.30 -9.84 -12.43
CA HIS A 39 27.66 -9.06 -13.49
C HIS A 39 26.29 -9.65 -13.88
N ARG A 40 26.15 -10.99 -13.87
CA ARG A 40 24.84 -11.64 -14.03
C ARG A 40 23.89 -11.30 -12.88
N GLY A 41 24.39 -11.32 -11.64
CA GLY A 41 23.63 -10.97 -10.45
C GLY A 41 23.10 -9.54 -10.50
N LEU A 42 23.94 -8.58 -10.93
CA LEU A 42 23.53 -7.20 -11.11
C LEU A 42 22.48 -7.04 -12.23
N LYS A 43 22.65 -7.73 -13.36
CA LYS A 43 21.63 -7.77 -14.42
C LYS A 43 20.29 -8.33 -13.92
N GLN A 44 20.34 -9.37 -13.10
CA GLN A 44 19.16 -9.98 -12.49
C GLN A 44 18.50 -9.01 -11.50
N LEU A 45 19.30 -8.31 -10.68
CA LEU A 45 18.83 -7.27 -9.76
C LEU A 45 18.05 -6.18 -10.50
N VAL A 46 18.60 -5.65 -11.59
CA VAL A 46 17.92 -4.62 -12.40
C VAL A 46 16.66 -5.18 -13.07
N THR A 47 16.68 -6.45 -13.48
CA THR A 47 15.50 -7.11 -14.06
C THR A 47 14.36 -7.19 -13.04
N ASP A 48 14.66 -7.64 -11.83
CA ASP A 48 13.67 -7.81 -10.76
C ASP A 48 13.21 -6.46 -10.17
N LEU A 49 14.10 -5.47 -10.09
CA LEU A 49 13.72 -4.08 -9.76
C LEU A 49 12.74 -3.49 -10.78
N ASN A 50 12.98 -3.71 -12.07
CA ASN A 50 12.05 -3.25 -13.11
C ASN A 50 10.70 -3.97 -13.01
N ARG A 51 10.71 -5.28 -12.75
CA ARG A 51 9.48 -6.05 -12.51
C ARG A 51 8.70 -5.48 -11.33
N LEU A 52 9.38 -5.27 -10.20
CA LEU A 52 8.78 -4.69 -9.00
C LEU A 52 8.21 -3.30 -9.25
N TYR A 53 8.99 -2.41 -9.88
CA TYR A 53 8.54 -1.05 -10.20
C TYR A 53 7.32 -1.02 -11.12
N HIS A 54 7.23 -1.96 -12.07
CA HIS A 54 6.08 -2.08 -12.96
C HIS A 54 4.87 -2.77 -12.31
N SER A 55 5.10 -3.80 -11.47
CA SER A 55 4.02 -4.57 -10.83
C SER A 55 3.34 -3.81 -9.70
N ASP A 56 4.04 -2.88 -9.04
CA ASP A 56 3.56 -2.18 -7.87
C ASP A 56 3.26 -0.69 -8.15
N PRO A 57 1.97 -0.32 -8.29
CA PRO A 57 1.56 1.07 -8.47
C PRO A 57 2.00 1.98 -7.33
N VAL A 58 2.20 1.45 -6.12
CA VAL A 58 2.69 2.21 -4.95
C VAL A 58 4.00 2.94 -5.25
N LEU A 59 4.85 2.39 -6.13
CA LEU A 59 6.15 2.98 -6.48
C LEU A 59 6.05 4.10 -7.53
N HIS A 60 4.98 4.15 -8.33
CA HIS A 60 4.90 5.05 -9.48
C HIS A 60 3.62 5.88 -9.62
N HIS A 61 2.60 5.65 -8.79
CA HIS A 61 1.30 6.33 -8.90
C HIS A 61 1.37 7.79 -8.44
N TYR A 62 1.79 8.03 -7.18
CA TYR A 62 1.96 9.36 -6.60
C TYR A 62 3.43 9.82 -6.61
N GLU A 63 4.08 9.85 -7.77
CA GLU A 63 5.51 10.22 -7.86
C GLU A 63 5.79 11.72 -7.77
N PHE A 64 4.83 12.55 -8.18
CA PHE A 64 4.95 14.01 -8.19
C PHE A 64 4.10 14.67 -7.12
N GLU A 65 3.49 13.86 -6.24
CA GLU A 65 2.64 14.32 -5.16
C GLU A 65 3.30 14.04 -3.82
N TRP A 66 3.16 14.97 -2.88
CA TRP A 66 3.71 14.84 -1.54
C TRP A 66 3.14 13.63 -0.78
N GLN A 67 1.92 13.21 -1.09
CA GLN A 67 1.22 12.10 -0.43
C GLN A 67 1.88 10.73 -0.69
N GLY A 68 2.61 10.59 -1.81
CA GLY A 68 3.21 9.32 -2.22
C GLY A 68 4.52 8.97 -1.53
N PHE A 69 5.02 9.85 -0.66
CA PHE A 69 6.30 9.70 0.01
C PHE A 69 6.26 10.28 1.43
N GLU A 70 6.76 9.51 2.39
CA GLU A 70 6.82 9.92 3.80
C GLU A 70 8.12 9.38 4.42
N TRP A 71 8.86 10.21 5.14
CA TRP A 71 10.04 9.75 5.89
C TRP A 71 9.59 8.99 7.14
N ILE A 72 10.24 7.86 7.43
CA ILE A 72 10.12 7.19 8.74
C ILE A 72 11.25 7.70 9.63
N ASP A 73 12.49 7.56 9.14
CA ASP A 73 13.65 8.13 9.78
C ASP A 73 14.73 8.50 8.74
N CYS A 74 15.20 9.73 8.84
CA CYS A 74 16.28 10.31 8.05
C CYS A 74 17.38 10.93 8.93
N HIS A 75 17.30 10.80 10.26
CA HIS A 75 18.25 11.38 11.20
C HIS A 75 19.37 10.42 11.60
N ASP A 76 19.27 9.14 11.26
CA ASP A 76 20.27 8.09 11.56
C ASP A 76 21.52 8.20 10.67
N ALA A 77 22.16 9.37 10.69
CA ALA A 77 23.39 9.65 9.97
C ALA A 77 24.57 8.83 10.51
N GLU A 78 24.59 8.54 11.82
CA GLU A 78 25.64 7.74 12.46
C GLU A 78 25.69 6.31 11.93
N GLN A 79 24.53 5.68 11.69
CA GLN A 79 24.48 4.35 11.07
C GLN A 79 24.32 4.41 9.55
N SER A 80 24.13 5.61 8.98
CA SER A 80 23.88 5.87 7.56
C SER A 80 22.75 5.01 6.99
N ILE A 81 21.63 5.00 7.73
CA ILE A 81 20.41 4.29 7.35
C ILE A 81 19.36 5.32 6.99
N LEU A 82 18.68 5.09 5.88
CA LEU A 82 17.50 5.84 5.48
C LEU A 82 16.30 4.91 5.46
N SER A 83 15.20 5.37 6.06
CA SER A 83 13.94 4.66 6.03
C SER A 83 12.78 5.58 5.67
N TYR A 84 11.94 5.11 4.76
CA TYR A 84 10.82 5.90 4.23
C TYR A 84 9.73 4.99 3.69
N GLN A 85 8.55 5.57 3.48
CA GLN A 85 7.38 4.92 2.93
C GLN A 85 7.09 5.43 1.53
N ARG A 86 6.62 4.53 0.67
CA ARG A 86 5.92 4.87 -0.57
C ARG A 86 4.47 4.51 -0.38
N LYS A 87 3.56 5.42 -0.74
CA LYS A 87 2.12 5.28 -0.43
C LYS A 87 1.30 5.43 -1.69
N LYS A 88 0.19 4.70 -1.72
CA LYS A 88 -0.92 4.83 -2.67
C LYS A 88 -2.21 4.50 -1.94
N ASP A 89 -3.00 5.52 -1.64
CA ASP A 89 -4.29 5.38 -0.95
C ASP A 89 -4.08 4.66 0.40
N ASP A 90 -4.62 3.45 0.58
CA ASP A 90 -4.46 2.62 1.79
C ASP A 90 -3.29 1.61 1.70
N ASP A 91 -2.66 1.50 0.53
CA ASP A 91 -1.48 0.67 0.32
C ASP A 91 -0.19 1.45 0.53
N PHE A 92 0.79 0.80 1.15
CA PHE A 92 2.12 1.38 1.31
C PHE A 92 3.22 0.32 1.28
N LEU A 93 4.43 0.76 0.96
CA LEU A 93 5.65 -0.02 1.01
C LEU A 93 6.63 0.68 1.93
N VAL A 94 7.28 -0.08 2.81
CA VAL A 94 8.34 0.42 3.69
C VAL A 94 9.67 0.09 3.05
N VAL A 95 10.52 1.10 2.87
CA VAL A 95 11.83 0.97 2.24
C VAL A 95 12.90 1.31 3.28
N VAL A 96 13.89 0.44 3.42
CA VAL A 96 15.02 0.63 4.32
C VAL A 96 16.30 0.45 3.53
N VAL A 97 17.23 1.40 3.62
CA VAL A 97 18.49 1.36 2.88
C VAL A 97 19.64 1.60 3.86
N ASN A 98 20.60 0.68 3.88
CA ASN A 98 21.83 0.80 4.65
C ASN A 98 22.99 1.13 3.71
N PHE A 99 23.68 2.24 3.96
CA PHE A 99 24.83 2.68 3.18
C PHE A 99 26.17 2.31 3.83
N THR A 100 26.17 1.49 4.89
CA THR A 100 27.39 0.97 5.53
C THR A 100 27.56 -0.53 5.27
N PRO A 101 28.81 -1.03 5.23
CA PRO A 101 29.08 -2.47 5.08
C PRO A 101 28.81 -3.27 6.36
N VAL A 102 28.37 -2.63 7.44
CA VAL A 102 28.07 -3.28 8.71
C VAL A 102 26.60 -3.72 8.71
N PRO A 103 26.30 -5.04 8.78
CA PRO A 103 24.93 -5.51 8.89
C PRO A 103 24.33 -5.10 10.24
N ARG A 104 23.03 -4.80 10.26
CA ARG A 104 22.30 -4.46 11.49
C ARG A 104 21.31 -5.54 11.84
N GLN A 105 21.60 -6.25 12.92
CA GLN A 105 20.67 -7.22 13.49
C GLN A 105 19.74 -6.50 14.46
N SER A 106 18.49 -6.95 14.52
CA SER A 106 17.48 -6.43 15.43
C SER A 106 17.25 -4.92 15.35
N TYR A 107 17.34 -4.35 14.15
CA TYR A 107 17.07 -2.94 13.89
C TYR A 107 15.57 -2.69 14.00
N ARG A 108 15.17 -1.71 14.82
CA ARG A 108 13.75 -1.39 15.05
C ARG A 108 13.34 -0.21 14.17
N ILE A 109 12.27 -0.39 13.43
CA ILE A 109 11.69 0.63 12.56
C ILE A 109 10.22 0.84 12.90
N GLY A 110 9.78 2.10 12.89
CA GLY A 110 8.38 2.47 13.09
C GLY A 110 7.54 2.17 11.85
N VAL A 111 6.33 1.62 12.03
CA VAL A 111 5.40 1.32 10.95
C VAL A 111 3.97 1.76 11.30
N PRO A 112 3.18 2.25 10.33
CA PRO A 112 1.87 2.84 10.61
C PRO A 112 0.78 1.80 10.89
N ARG A 113 0.93 0.57 10.40
CA ARG A 113 -0.11 -0.48 10.47
C ARG A 113 0.37 -1.70 11.25
N ALA A 114 -0.51 -2.26 12.08
CA ALA A 114 -0.31 -3.57 12.69
C ALA A 114 -0.36 -4.68 11.63
N GLY A 115 0.10 -5.88 12.00
CA GLY A 115 0.02 -7.07 11.14
C GLY A 115 1.39 -7.58 10.73
N ARG A 116 1.38 -8.49 9.75
CA ARG A 116 2.59 -9.12 9.24
C ARG A 116 3.16 -8.34 8.06
N TYR A 117 4.47 -8.23 8.01
CA TYR A 117 5.22 -7.62 6.92
C TYR A 117 6.02 -8.70 6.20
N THR A 118 6.04 -8.63 4.88
CA THR A 118 6.80 -9.55 4.03
C THR A 118 7.93 -8.78 3.35
N GLU A 119 9.14 -9.33 3.39
CA GLU A 119 10.26 -8.86 2.58
C GLU A 119 10.00 -9.23 1.11
N ILE A 120 9.60 -8.25 0.29
CA ILE A 120 9.31 -8.47 -1.13
C ILE A 120 10.55 -8.27 -2.00
N PHE A 121 11.54 -7.54 -1.50
CA PHE A 121 12.80 -7.30 -2.21
C PHE A 121 13.95 -7.09 -1.24
N ASN A 122 15.08 -7.71 -1.55
CA ASN A 122 16.32 -7.58 -0.82
C ASN A 122 17.51 -7.60 -1.79
N SER A 123 18.23 -6.49 -1.88
CA SER A 123 19.36 -6.36 -2.80
C SER A 123 20.57 -7.21 -2.43
N ASP A 124 20.68 -7.67 -1.18
CA ASP A 124 21.77 -8.53 -0.71
C ASP A 124 21.47 -10.03 -0.87
N SER A 125 20.37 -10.39 -1.53
CA SER A 125 20.04 -11.78 -1.80
C SER A 125 21.12 -12.51 -2.60
N HIS A 126 21.29 -13.81 -2.34
CA HIS A 126 22.20 -14.67 -3.11
C HIS A 126 21.86 -14.74 -4.60
N TYR A 127 20.59 -14.49 -4.99
CA TYR A 127 20.19 -14.38 -6.39
C TYR A 127 20.91 -13.24 -7.14
N TYR A 128 21.36 -12.22 -6.42
CA TYR A 128 22.07 -11.05 -6.96
C TYR A 128 23.57 -11.09 -6.65
N ALA A 129 24.10 -12.25 -6.24
CA ALA A 129 25.46 -12.43 -5.74
C ALA A 129 25.78 -11.63 -4.46
N GLY A 130 24.76 -11.35 -3.63
CA GLY A 130 24.90 -10.76 -2.30
C GLY A 130 25.21 -11.79 -1.21
N SER A 131 25.38 -11.30 0.02
CA SER A 131 25.78 -12.11 1.18
C SER A 131 24.65 -12.97 1.75
N GLY A 132 23.40 -12.73 1.34
CA GLY A 132 22.22 -13.48 1.75
C GLY A 132 21.64 -13.04 3.09
N VAL A 133 22.11 -11.92 3.66
CA VAL A 133 21.57 -11.39 4.91
C VAL A 133 20.21 -10.76 4.63
N GLY A 134 19.20 -11.15 5.40
CA GLY A 134 17.83 -10.67 5.23
C GLY A 134 16.90 -11.27 6.26
N ASN A 135 15.61 -11.05 6.07
CA ASN A 135 14.54 -11.51 6.96
C ASN A 135 13.81 -12.76 6.42
N GLY A 136 14.33 -13.35 5.34
CA GLY A 136 13.73 -14.51 4.67
C GLY A 136 13.45 -15.66 5.64
N GLY A 137 12.17 -16.03 5.76
CA GLY A 137 11.71 -17.12 6.62
C GLY A 137 11.32 -16.72 8.05
N ILE A 138 11.41 -15.44 8.42
CA ILE A 138 10.96 -14.93 9.72
C ILE A 138 9.68 -14.13 9.51
N ASP A 139 8.63 -14.43 10.28
CA ASP A 139 7.41 -13.63 10.30
C ASP A 139 7.70 -12.27 10.96
N LEU A 140 7.74 -11.20 10.17
CA LEU A 140 7.90 -9.84 10.68
C LEU A 140 6.56 -9.33 11.19
N ILE A 141 6.29 -9.51 12.48
CA ILE A 141 5.03 -9.09 13.12
C ILE A 141 5.24 -7.71 13.76
N ALA A 142 4.35 -6.78 13.44
CA ALA A 142 4.33 -5.46 14.07
C ALA A 142 3.88 -5.55 15.54
N GLU A 143 4.73 -5.03 16.43
CA GLU A 143 4.46 -4.89 17.84
C GLU A 143 3.78 -3.54 18.10
N GLU A 144 2.80 -3.50 19.02
CA GLU A 144 2.18 -2.26 19.50
C GLU A 144 3.13 -1.51 20.45
N ARG A 145 4.22 -1.03 19.86
CA ARG A 145 5.28 -0.28 20.53
C ARG A 145 5.61 0.95 19.70
N PRO A 146 5.24 2.15 20.18
CA PRO A 146 5.52 3.39 19.45
C PRO A 146 7.02 3.58 19.21
N TRP A 147 7.38 3.93 17.97
CA TRP A 147 8.76 4.16 17.55
C TRP A 147 8.78 5.04 16.30
N MET A 148 9.75 5.96 16.19
CA MET A 148 9.90 6.86 15.03
C MET A 148 8.56 7.52 14.61
N GLU A 149 7.84 8.07 15.59
CA GLU A 149 6.54 8.76 15.40
C GLU A 149 5.40 7.88 14.84
N HIS A 150 5.59 6.57 14.77
CA HIS A 150 4.57 5.61 14.39
C HIS A 150 4.06 4.79 15.58
N PRO A 151 2.79 4.33 15.54
CA PRO A 151 2.16 3.60 16.65
C PRO A 151 2.71 2.18 16.82
N TYR A 152 3.16 1.54 15.74
CA TYR A 152 3.71 0.19 15.76
C TYR A 152 5.19 0.18 15.39
N SER A 153 5.89 -0.90 15.71
CA SER A 153 7.25 -1.12 15.25
C SER A 153 7.54 -2.58 14.95
N ILE A 154 8.47 -2.80 14.01
CA ILE A 154 8.97 -4.13 13.65
C ILE A 154 10.47 -4.20 13.90
N THR A 155 10.94 -5.39 14.25
CA THR A 155 12.36 -5.69 14.41
C THR A 155 12.84 -6.43 13.16
N ILE A 156 13.78 -5.86 12.43
CA ILE A 156 14.30 -6.41 11.17
C ILE A 156 15.82 -6.54 11.20
N THR A 157 16.34 -7.44 10.37
CA THR A 157 17.75 -7.54 10.02
C THR A 157 17.98 -6.75 8.74
N VAL A 158 18.81 -5.72 8.79
CA VAL A 158 19.17 -4.90 7.64
C VAL A 158 20.52 -5.38 7.08
N PRO A 159 20.58 -5.76 5.78
CA PRO A 159 21.81 -6.24 5.14
C PRO A 159 22.90 -5.16 5.07
N PRO A 160 24.16 -5.57 4.86
CA PRO A 160 25.26 -4.64 4.61
C PRO A 160 25.14 -4.05 3.19
N LEU A 161 25.34 -2.73 3.04
CA LEU A 161 25.24 -2.03 1.74
C LEU A 161 23.99 -2.39 0.91
N GLY A 162 22.88 -2.66 1.59
CA GLY A 162 21.68 -3.22 0.97
C GLY A 162 20.43 -2.40 1.16
N GLY A 163 19.47 -2.60 0.26
CA GLY A 163 18.13 -2.05 0.33
C GLY A 163 17.09 -3.16 0.49
N LEU A 164 16.19 -2.97 1.44
CA LEU A 164 15.02 -3.80 1.69
C LEU A 164 13.75 -3.07 1.30
N VAL A 165 12.79 -3.82 0.76
CA VAL A 165 11.41 -3.35 0.59
C VAL A 165 10.49 -4.33 1.30
N LEU A 166 9.71 -3.81 2.24
CA LEU A 166 8.73 -4.56 3.02
C LEU A 166 7.33 -4.16 2.59
N ARG A 167 6.47 -5.15 2.42
CA ARG A 167 5.04 -4.96 2.18
C ARG A 167 4.25 -5.39 3.41
N PRO A 168 3.34 -4.56 3.92
CA PRO A 168 2.38 -5.01 4.91
C PRO A 168 1.40 -5.98 4.24
N GLU A 169 1.18 -7.14 4.82
CA GLU A 169 0.08 -8.00 4.37
C GLU A 169 -1.26 -7.29 4.65
N PRO A 170 -2.24 -7.43 3.75
CA PRO A 170 -3.59 -6.97 4.05
C PRO A 170 -4.10 -7.76 5.26
N LEU A 171 -4.64 -7.05 6.25
CA LEU A 171 -5.42 -7.72 7.28
C LEU A 171 -6.55 -8.47 6.58
N PRO A 172 -6.89 -9.71 6.99
CA PRO A 172 -8.05 -10.38 6.45
C PRO A 172 -9.25 -9.42 6.59
N GLU A 173 -9.96 -9.17 5.48
CA GLU A 173 -11.17 -8.36 5.52
C GLU A 173 -12.07 -8.91 6.64
N PRO A 174 -12.66 -8.06 7.48
CA PRO A 174 -13.61 -8.53 8.48
C PRO A 174 -14.73 -9.21 7.70
N VAL A 175 -14.73 -10.54 7.70
CA VAL A 175 -15.85 -11.33 7.19
C VAL A 175 -17.03 -10.85 8.01
N LEU A 176 -17.93 -10.07 7.40
CA LEU A 176 -19.21 -9.72 7.98
C LEU A 176 -19.93 -11.04 8.20
N THR A 177 -19.82 -11.59 9.41
CA THR A 177 -20.57 -12.77 9.79
C THR A 177 -22.05 -12.36 9.73
N THR A 178 -22.77 -12.87 8.74
CA THR A 178 -24.24 -12.73 8.56
C THR A 178 -25.05 -13.11 9.81
N THR A 179 -24.42 -13.61 10.87
CA THR A 179 -25.03 -13.92 12.15
C THR A 179 -25.62 -12.70 12.87
N ALA A 180 -25.12 -11.48 12.64
CA ALA A 180 -25.61 -10.28 13.34
C ALA A 180 -26.90 -9.67 12.75
N LEU A 181 -27.24 -9.98 11.49
CA LEU A 181 -28.50 -9.52 10.88
C LEU A 181 -29.72 -10.35 11.31
N GLY A 182 -29.51 -11.57 11.84
CA GLY A 182 -30.58 -12.41 12.36
C GLY A 182 -31.06 -12.01 13.76
N GLU A 183 -30.18 -11.46 14.59
CA GLU A 183 -30.52 -11.07 15.98
C GLU A 183 -31.22 -9.71 16.05
N LEU A 184 -30.93 -8.78 15.12
CA LEU A 184 -31.59 -7.47 15.08
C LEU A 184 -33.02 -7.48 14.51
N LEU A 185 -33.43 -8.55 13.81
CA LEU A 185 -34.80 -8.69 13.29
C LEU A 185 -35.74 -9.46 14.25
N ALA A 186 -35.22 -10.10 15.30
CA ALA A 186 -36.03 -10.82 16.28
C ALA A 186 -36.72 -9.87 17.29
N ASP A 187 -36.20 -8.66 17.48
CA ASP A 187 -36.64 -7.73 18.54
C ASP A 187 -37.75 -6.74 18.08
N THR A 188 -38.32 -6.94 16.88
CA THR A 188 -39.38 -6.07 16.31
C THR A 188 -40.74 -6.74 16.12
N THR A 189 -41.01 -7.88 16.78
CA THR A 189 -42.37 -8.42 16.86
C THR A 189 -43.18 -7.70 17.95
N ILE A 190 -43.72 -6.53 17.59
CA ILE A 190 -44.79 -5.85 18.32
C ILE A 190 -46.02 -6.76 18.26
N GLY A 191 -46.54 -7.13 19.44
CA GLY A 191 -47.71 -7.99 19.58
C GLY A 191 -48.95 -7.42 18.91
N GLU A 192 -49.62 -8.25 18.11
CA GLU A 192 -50.97 -8.00 17.61
C GLU A 192 -51.99 -8.18 18.76
N GLU A 193 -52.60 -7.09 19.22
CA GLU A 193 -53.90 -7.13 19.89
C GLU A 193 -55.01 -7.03 18.81
N PRO A 194 -56.09 -7.84 18.87
CA PRO A 194 -57.11 -7.85 17.84
C PRO A 194 -58.12 -6.70 18.03
N LEU A 195 -58.21 -5.83 17.02
CA LEU A 195 -59.24 -4.79 16.91
C LEU A 195 -60.58 -5.42 16.50
N THR A 196 -61.62 -5.17 17.30
CA THR A 196 -63.02 -5.53 17.04
C THR A 196 -63.68 -4.44 16.19
N GLU A 197 -64.30 -4.83 15.06
CA GLU A 197 -65.10 -3.97 14.21
C GLU A 197 -66.41 -3.53 14.88
N PRO A 198 -66.89 -2.29 14.64
CA PRO A 198 -68.32 -2.00 14.69
C PRO A 198 -68.91 -1.76 13.30
N ALA A 199 -70.12 -2.28 13.14
CA ALA A 199 -70.88 -2.44 11.91
C ALA A 199 -71.27 -1.14 11.19
N ALA A 200 -71.29 -1.23 9.85
CA ALA A 200 -71.82 -0.22 8.93
C ALA A 200 -73.35 -0.12 8.96
N LYS A 201 -73.86 1.12 8.80
CA LYS A 201 -75.22 1.42 8.32
C LYS A 201 -75.13 2.40 7.14
N PRO A 202 -75.90 2.20 6.06
CA PRO A 202 -75.75 2.96 4.82
C PRO A 202 -76.65 4.20 4.78
N LEU A 203 -76.22 5.25 4.09
CA LEU A 203 -77.11 6.31 3.64
C LEU A 203 -76.89 6.60 2.14
N ALA A 204 -78.01 6.82 1.46
CA ALA A 204 -78.19 6.76 0.03
C ALA A 204 -77.75 8.02 -0.74
N SER A 205 -77.48 7.77 -2.02
CA SER A 205 -77.39 8.67 -3.18
C SER A 205 -78.28 9.92 -3.14
N THR A 206 -77.72 11.07 -3.56
CA THR A 206 -78.34 11.97 -4.56
C THR A 206 -77.31 13.00 -5.05
N ALA A 207 -77.37 13.27 -6.36
CA ALA A 207 -76.87 14.45 -7.07
C ALA A 207 -78.00 14.84 -8.07
N PRO A 208 -77.95 15.94 -8.83
CA PRO A 208 -77.15 17.19 -8.78
C PRO A 208 -78.07 18.45 -8.88
N ASP A 209 -77.49 19.66 -9.05
CA ASP A 209 -78.00 20.85 -9.79
C ASP A 209 -77.32 22.13 -9.22
N ALA A 210 -77.13 23.28 -9.86
CA ALA A 210 -76.79 23.75 -11.22
C ALA A 210 -76.71 25.31 -11.13
N VAL A 211 -75.97 25.95 -12.06
CA VAL A 211 -76.15 27.33 -12.62
C VAL A 211 -75.45 28.57 -11.99
N GLU A 212 -74.53 29.16 -12.82
CA GLU A 212 -74.20 30.58 -13.22
C GLU A 212 -73.99 31.70 -12.16
N GLU A 213 -73.27 32.84 -12.34
CA GLU A 213 -72.37 33.55 -13.30
C GLU A 213 -71.76 34.72 -12.46
N GLU A 214 -70.60 35.36 -12.71
CA GLU A 214 -70.36 36.61 -13.49
C GLU A 214 -69.09 37.28 -12.86
N GLU A 215 -67.92 37.35 -13.51
CA GLU A 215 -67.30 38.48 -14.25
C GLU A 215 -66.71 39.69 -13.44
N LEU A 216 -65.59 40.20 -13.98
CA LEU A 216 -64.93 41.52 -13.86
C LEU A 216 -63.78 41.80 -12.84
N ALA A 217 -62.59 41.93 -13.45
CA ALA A 217 -61.71 43.12 -13.50
C ALA A 217 -60.67 43.44 -12.40
N GLN A 218 -59.42 43.56 -12.88
CA GLN A 218 -58.25 44.34 -12.39
C GLN A 218 -58.56 45.86 -12.28
N PRO A 219 -57.77 46.77 -11.65
CA PRO A 219 -56.30 47.04 -11.78
C PRO A 219 -55.61 47.40 -10.42
N GLU A 220 -54.34 47.83 -10.25
CA GLU A 220 -53.24 48.39 -11.06
C GLU A 220 -51.90 47.68 -10.77
#